data_AF-A0A2D5HDP5-F1
#
_entry.id   AF-A0A2D5HDP5-F1
#
_cell.length_a   1.000
_cell.length_b   1.000
_cell.length_c   1.000
_cell.angle_alpha   90.00
_cell.angle_beta   90.00
_cell.angle_gamma   90.00
#
_symmetry.space_group_name_H-M   'P 1'
#
loop_
_entity.id
_entity.type
_entity.pdbx_description
1 polymer ?
#
loop_
_entity_poly.entity_id
_entity_poly.type
_entity_poly.pdbx_seq_one_letter_code
_entity_poly.pdbx_strand_id
1 'polypeptide(L)' 'MPCLFACKRHCVIHIRAPGKVAYVLGDFTPDREAARAILKYATHHAVSEEGAVRYAQWPDGVKGHFITRTPPEGYLCT' A
#
# COMPACT_ATOMS: atom_id res chain seq x y z
N MET A 1 16.06 3.99 -5.37
CA MET A 1 16.10 2.67 -6.05
C MET A 1 14.67 2.30 -6.44
N PRO A 2 14.37 1.98 -7.71
CA PRO A 2 13.00 1.81 -8.19
C PRO A 2 12.43 0.37 -8.06
N CYS A 3 13.25 -0.62 -7.69
CA CYS A 3 12.84 -2.03 -7.65
C CYS A 3 12.17 -2.39 -6.31
N LEU A 4 11.05 -3.14 -6.37
CA LEU A 4 10.36 -3.70 -5.19
C LEU A 4 10.60 -5.21 -5.02
N PHE A 5 11.48 -5.83 -5.82
CA PHE A 5 11.73 -7.28 -5.84
C PHE A 5 10.48 -8.17 -6.02
N ALA A 6 9.40 -7.61 -6.56
CA ALA A 6 8.11 -8.27 -6.72
C ALA A 6 7.84 -8.68 -8.18
N CYS A 7 8.87 -9.05 -8.95
CA CYS A 7 8.76 -9.25 -10.40
C CYS A 7 7.68 -10.25 -10.86
N LYS A 8 7.28 -11.18 -9.99
CA LYS A 8 6.21 -12.16 -10.27
C LYS A 8 4.80 -11.67 -9.92
N ARG A 9 4.68 -10.54 -9.21
CA ARG A 9 3.41 -10.00 -8.70
C ARG A 9 3.13 -8.68 -9.39
N HIS A 10 2.21 -8.70 -10.35
CA HIS A 10 1.86 -7.55 -11.17
C HIS A 10 0.36 -7.27 -11.10
N CYS A 11 -0.09 -6.02 -11.13
CA CYS A 11 0.67 -4.78 -10.99
C CYS A 11 1.10 -4.55 -9.52
N VAL A 12 2.27 -3.95 -9.26
CA VAL A 12 2.79 -3.71 -7.90
C VAL A 12 3.03 -2.22 -7.63
N ILE A 13 2.74 -1.80 -6.40
CA ILE A 13 2.90 -0.42 -5.93
C ILE A 13 3.50 -0.39 -4.53
N HIS A 14 4.06 0.76 -4.15
CA HIS A 14 4.52 1.05 -2.80
C HIS A 14 3.89 2.35 -2.31
N ILE A 15 3.03 2.24 -1.28
CA ILE A 15 2.45 3.38 -0.59
C ILE A 15 3.33 3.72 0.60
N ARG A 16 3.88 4.94 0.64
CA ARG A 16 4.79 5.42 1.68
C ARG A 16 4.72 6.93 1.86
N ALA A 17 5.02 7.38 3.07
CA ALA A 17 5.31 8.77 3.40
C ALA A 17 6.28 8.80 4.60
N PRO A 18 7.03 9.89 4.83
CA PRO A 18 7.95 10.00 5.97
C PRO A 18 7.24 9.75 7.30
N GLY A 19 7.85 8.93 8.17
CA GLY A 19 7.33 8.65 9.51
C GLY A 19 6.06 7.78 9.55
N LYS A 20 5.63 7.23 8.41
CA LYS A 20 4.42 6.41 8.31
C LYS A 20 4.73 4.97 7.97
N VAL A 21 3.87 4.07 8.43
CA VAL A 21 3.86 2.67 8.01
C VAL A 21 3.71 2.63 6.49
N ALA A 22 4.55 1.84 5.83
CA ALA A 22 4.54 1.69 4.40
C ALA A 22 3.99 0.32 3.98
N TYR A 23 3.44 0.24 2.78
CA TYR A 23 2.84 -0.99 2.26
C TYR A 23 3.27 -1.24 0.82
N VAL A 24 3.70 -2.46 0.54
CA VAL A 24 3.77 -2.98 -0.83
C VAL A 24 2.49 -3.74 -1.10
N LEU A 25 1.78 -3.34 -2.15
CA LEU A 25 0.58 -4.03 -2.64
C LEU A 25 0.85 -4.53 -4.05
N GLY A 26 0.30 -5.70 -4.40
CA GLY A 26 0.49 -6.28 -5.73
C GLY A 26 -0.66 -7.15 -6.20
N ASP A 27 -0.47 -7.83 -7.34
CA ASP A 27 -1.47 -8.69 -7.99
C ASP A 27 -2.73 -7.96 -8.45
N PHE A 28 -2.64 -6.65 -8.69
CA PHE A 28 -3.76 -5.89 -9.24
C PHE A 28 -3.95 -6.17 -10.73
N THR A 29 -5.22 -6.18 -11.16
CA THR A 29 -5.55 -6.10 -12.57
C THR A 29 -5.13 -4.72 -13.14
N PRO A 30 -4.61 -4.65 -14.38
CA PRO A 30 -4.19 -3.39 -15.00
C PRO A 30 -5.40 -2.61 -15.56
N ASP A 31 -6.43 -2.39 -14.73
CA ASP A 31 -7.65 -1.70 -15.11
C ASP A 31 -7.89 -0.40 -14.30
N ARG A 32 -8.91 0.35 -14.72
CA ARG A 32 -9.22 1.65 -14.11
C ARG A 32 -9.81 1.50 -12.70
N GLU A 33 -10.49 0.40 -12.40
CA GLU A 33 -11.11 0.19 -11.09
C GLU A 33 -10.06 -0.10 -10.03
N ALA A 34 -9.09 -0.96 -10.35
CA ALA A 34 -7.92 -1.20 -9.52
C ALA A 34 -7.13 0.10 -9.30
N ALA A 35 -6.88 0.88 -10.36
CA ALA A 35 -6.20 2.17 -10.24
C ALA A 35 -6.94 3.15 -9.31
N ARG A 36 -8.27 3.24 -9.41
CA ARG A 36 -9.08 4.08 -8.51
C ARG A 36 -9.05 3.60 -7.06
N ALA A 37 -9.14 2.29 -6.84
CA ALA A 37 -9.07 1.70 -5.51
C ALA A 37 -7.71 2.00 -4.83
N ILE A 38 -6.62 1.85 -5.59
CA ILE A 38 -5.26 2.22 -5.16
C ILE A 38 -5.18 3.69 -4.75
N LEU A 39 -5.64 4.60 -5.61
CA LEU A 39 -5.59 6.03 -5.32
C LEU A 39 -6.44 6.41 -4.11
N LYS A 40 -7.63 5.81 -3.97
CA LYS A 40 -8.50 6.04 -2.80
C LYS A 40 -7.83 5.56 -1.50
N TYR A 41 -7.19 4.40 -1.52
CA TYR A 41 -6.42 3.92 -0.36
C TYR A 41 -5.23 4.84 -0.07
N ALA A 42 -4.50 5.30 -1.10
CA ALA A 42 -3.40 6.24 -0.95
C ALA A 42 -3.85 7.56 -0.30
N THR A 43 -5.04 8.06 -0.64
CA THR A 43 -5.64 9.23 0.03
C THR A 43 -5.92 8.96 1.51
N HIS A 44 -6.49 7.79 1.85
CA HIS A 44 -6.70 7.42 3.25
C HIS A 44 -5.39 7.25 4.04
N HIS A 45 -4.35 6.70 3.40
CA HIS A 45 -3.01 6.61 3.98
C HIS A 45 -2.40 7.99 4.21
N ALA A 46 -2.52 8.90 3.25
CA ALA A 46 -1.99 10.25 3.33
C ALA A 46 -2.57 11.04 4.52
N VAL A 47 -3.86 10.85 4.85
CA VAL A 47 -4.51 11.52 5.98
C VAL A 47 -4.36 10.79 7.32
N SER A 48 -4.01 9.50 7.32
CA SER A 48 -3.73 8.75 8.55
C SER A 48 -2.43 9.26 9.18
N GLU A 49 -2.44 9.54 10.48
CA GLU A 49 -1.27 10.04 11.21
C GLU A 49 -0.07 9.09 11.10
N GLU A 50 -0.29 7.80 11.37
CA GLU A 50 0.75 6.77 11.36
C GLU A 50 0.85 6.03 10.02
N GLY A 51 0.00 6.37 9.04
CA GLY A 51 -0.15 5.61 7.79
C GLY A 51 -0.96 4.32 7.93
N ALA A 52 -1.37 3.94 9.14
CA ALA A 52 -2.27 2.81 9.36
C ALA A 52 -3.72 3.22 9.02
N VAL A 53 -4.28 2.66 7.95
CA VAL A 53 -5.69 2.88 7.57
C VAL A 53 -6.56 1.82 8.23
N ARG A 54 -7.65 2.22 8.88
CA ARG A 54 -8.60 1.26 9.51
C ARG A 54 -9.24 0.38 8.45
N TYR A 55 -9.37 -0.91 8.72
CA TYR A 55 -9.94 -1.89 7.77
C TYR A 55 -11.31 -1.47 7.19
N ALA A 56 -12.17 -0.86 8.00
CA ALA A 56 -13.48 -0.37 7.56
C ALA A 56 -13.42 0.71 6.47
N GLN A 57 -12.29 1.40 6.30
CA GLN A 57 -12.07 2.42 5.29
C GLN A 57 -11.40 1.87 4.03
N TRP A 58 -11.06 0.59 3.99
CA TRP A 58 -10.36 -0.01 2.86
C TRP A 58 -11.32 -0.12 1.66
N PRO A 59 -10.96 0.45 0.49
CA PRO A 59 -11.66 0.15 -0.75
C PRO A 59 -11.67 -1.36 -1.02
N ASP A 60 -12.76 -1.90 -1.56
CA ASP A 60 -12.84 -3.35 -1.83
C ASP A 60 -11.72 -3.81 -2.76
N GLY A 61 -11.41 -3.02 -3.79
CA GLY A 61 -10.36 -3.32 -4.77
C GLY A 61 -8.93 -3.37 -4.23
N VAL A 62 -8.66 -3.05 -2.96
CA VAL A 62 -7.33 -3.25 -2.33
C VAL A 62 -7.30 -4.41 -1.34
N LYS A 63 -8.46 -4.98 -0.98
CA LYS A 63 -8.52 -6.12 -0.06
C LYS A 63 -7.86 -7.34 -0.72
N GLY A 64 -7.00 -8.03 0.02
CA GLY A 64 -6.25 -9.18 -0.48
C GLY A 64 -4.97 -8.86 -1.26
N HIS A 65 -4.68 -7.58 -1.54
CA HIS A 65 -3.51 -7.18 -2.34
C HIS A 65 -2.26 -6.84 -1.51
N PHE A 66 -2.30 -6.92 -0.18
CA PHE A 66 -1.17 -6.54 0.69
C PHE A 66 -0.09 -7.63 0.72
N ILE A 67 1.16 -7.24 0.46
CA ILE A 67 2.33 -8.14 0.41
C ILE A 67 3.20 -7.93 1.65
N THR A 68 3.55 -6.67 1.90
CA THR A 68 4.37 -6.29 3.06
C THR A 68 3.71 -5.13 3.81
N ARG A 69 3.95 -5.12 5.12
CA ARG A 69 3.79 -3.96 5.97
C ARG A 69 5.16 -3.63 6.54
N THR A 70 5.69 -2.48 6.16
CA THR A 70 7.04 -2.03 6.52
C THR A 70 6.92 -0.95 7.59
N PRO A 71 7.70 -1.04 8.68
CA PRO A 71 7.66 -0.04 9.73
C PRO A 71 8.19 1.31 9.21
N PRO A 72 7.85 2.42 9.88
CA PRO A 72 8.41 3.73 9.55
C PRO A 72 9.94 3.74 9.66
N GLU A 73 10.57 4.76 9.07
CA GLU A 73 12.02 4.93 9.17
C GLU A 73 12.49 4.97 10.64
N GLY A 74 13.51 4.18 10.98
CA GLY A 74 14.07 4.12 12.33
C GLY A 74 13.41 3.12 13.28
N TYR A 75 12.38 2.39 12.84
CA TYR A 75 11.68 1.38 13.62
C TYR A 75 12.00 -0.04 13.13
N LEU A 76 12.04 -1.01 14.06
CA LEU A 76 12.24 -2.42 13.76
C LEU A 76 10.91 -3.17 13.87
N CYS A 77 10.72 -4.18 13.02
CA CYS A 77 9.69 -5.19 13.25
C CYS A 77 10.19 -6.12 14.36
N THR A 78 9.58 -6.04 15.54
CA THR A 78 9.75 -7.00 16.63
C THR A 78 8.61 -7.99 16.65
#